data_AF-V6KCN4-F1
#
_entry.id   AF-V6KCN4-F1
#
_cell.length_a   1.000
_cell.length_b   1.000
_cell.length_c   1.000
_cell.angle_alpha   90.00
_cell.angle_beta   90.00
_cell.angle_gamma   90.00
#
_symmetry.space_group_name_H-M   'P 1'
#
loop_
_entity.id
_entity.type
_entity.pdbx_description
1 polymer ?
#
loop_
_entity_poly.entity_id
_entity_poly.type
_entity_poly.pdbx_seq_one_letter_code
_entity_poly.pdbx_strand_id
1 'polypeptide(L)'
;MERDTLQLVYSATKGATATVAHVPAQRGALDLDAPVAKYWPEFAAIGKADIPVRWLLSHQAGLIALDQPVPLNEALAWHPMAAALAAQRPLWTPGTAHGYHGRTWGWLVSEVIRRVTGQTPGRFFADEIAAPPRTGLLDRAAGG
;
A
#
# COMPACT_ATOMS: atom_id res chain seq x y z
N MET A 1 29.97 -7.14 9.51
CA MET A 1 28.68 -6.45 9.73
C MET A 1 28.52 -6.21 11.22
N GLU A 2 28.10 -5.01 11.60
CA GLU A 2 27.73 -4.69 12.98
C GLU A 2 26.24 -5.03 13.20
N ARG A 3 25.86 -5.36 14.44
CA ARG A 3 24.51 -5.84 14.79
C ARG A 3 23.39 -4.91 14.31
N ASP A 4 23.63 -3.61 14.34
CA ASP A 4 22.61 -2.57 14.07
C ASP A 4 22.83 -1.85 12.74
N THR A 5 23.67 -2.41 11.85
CA THR A 5 23.88 -1.84 10.51
C THR A 5 22.59 -1.89 9.70
N LEU A 6 22.06 -0.71 9.34
CA LEU A 6 20.92 -0.60 8.41
C LEU A 6 21.33 -0.94 6.98
N GLN A 7 20.45 -1.62 6.24
CA GLN A 7 20.63 -1.98 4.84
C GLN A 7 19.36 -1.73 4.03
N LEU A 8 19.53 -1.43 2.73
CA LEU A 8 18.41 -1.38 1.81
C LEU A 8 17.91 -2.80 1.54
N VAL A 9 16.68 -3.10 1.98
CA VAL A 9 16.05 -4.41 1.81
C VAL A 9 15.19 -4.52 0.54
N TYR A 10 15.19 -3.48 -0.30
CA TYR A 10 14.49 -3.42 -1.58
C TYR A 10 13.05 -3.97 -1.50
N SER A 11 12.75 -5.00 -2.29
CA SER A 11 11.40 -5.54 -2.40
C SER A 11 10.93 -6.31 -1.17
N ALA A 12 11.82 -6.66 -0.22
CA ALA A 12 11.40 -7.23 1.05
C ALA A 12 10.50 -6.25 1.84
N THR A 13 10.63 -4.94 1.58
CA THR A 13 9.73 -3.90 2.11
C THR A 13 8.26 -4.18 1.81
N LYS A 14 7.95 -4.86 0.69
CA LYS A 14 6.55 -5.19 0.31
C LYS A 14 5.87 -6.05 1.36
N GLY A 15 6.58 -6.94 2.04
CA GLY A 15 6.03 -7.74 3.14
C GLY A 15 5.53 -6.85 4.28
N ALA A 16 6.37 -5.91 4.74
CA ALA A 16 6.00 -4.96 5.78
C ALA A 16 4.81 -4.06 5.36
N THR A 17 4.84 -3.51 4.13
CA THR A 17 3.73 -2.68 3.61
C THR A 17 2.44 -3.49 3.44
N ALA A 18 2.53 -4.76 3.03
CA ALA A 18 1.36 -5.63 2.96
C ALA A 18 0.76 -5.86 4.35
N THR A 19 1.57 -6.12 5.38
CA THR A 19 1.10 -6.21 6.76
C THR A 19 0.39 -4.92 7.19
N VAL A 20 0.94 -3.75 6.87
CA VAL A 20 0.29 -2.46 7.14
C VAL A 20 -1.09 -2.36 6.49
N ALA A 21 -1.29 -2.85 5.27
CA ALA A 21 -2.61 -2.86 4.64
C ALA A 21 -3.59 -3.84 5.32
N HIS A 22 -3.10 -4.97 5.86
CA HIS A 22 -3.96 -5.98 6.47
C HIS A 22 -4.45 -5.59 7.88
N VAL A 23 -3.75 -4.74 8.62
CA VAL A 23 -4.21 -4.24 9.94
C VAL A 23 -5.54 -3.49 9.87
N PRO A 24 -5.71 -2.43 9.06
CA PRO A 24 -7.02 -1.78 8.88
C PRO A 24 -8.04 -2.71 8.24
N ALA A 25 -7.62 -3.71 7.46
CA ALA A 25 -8.53 -4.70 6.91
C ALA A 25 -9.13 -5.61 8.00
N GLN A 26 -8.30 -6.10 8.91
CA GLN A 26 -8.74 -6.85 10.08
C GLN A 26 -9.67 -6.03 10.98
N ARG A 27 -9.48 -4.70 11.03
CA ARG A 27 -10.32 -3.76 11.80
C ARG A 27 -11.59 -3.32 11.05
N GLY A 28 -11.83 -3.82 9.83
CA GLY A 28 -12.99 -3.46 9.01
C GLY A 28 -12.94 -2.09 8.35
N ALA A 29 -11.83 -1.35 8.48
CA ALA A 29 -11.64 -0.04 7.85
C ALA A 29 -11.22 -0.16 6.37
N LEU A 30 -10.59 -1.28 5.99
CA LEU A 30 -10.23 -1.60 4.60
C LEU A 30 -10.86 -2.93 4.17
N ASP A 31 -11.82 -2.87 3.28
CA ASP A 31 -12.31 -4.06 2.56
C ASP A 31 -11.39 -4.35 1.36
N LEU A 32 -10.74 -5.52 1.35
CA LEU A 32 -9.84 -5.97 0.30
C LEU A 32 -10.57 -6.36 -1.00
N ASP A 33 -11.85 -6.68 -0.88
CA ASP A 33 -12.71 -7.07 -2.00
C ASP A 33 -13.47 -5.87 -2.60
N ALA A 34 -13.56 -4.77 -1.85
CA ALA A 34 -14.10 -3.52 -2.37
C ALA A 34 -13.19 -2.90 -3.45
N PRO A 35 -13.78 -2.16 -4.41
CA PRO A 35 -13.01 -1.42 -5.38
C PRO A 35 -12.06 -0.40 -4.73
N VAL A 36 -10.86 -0.25 -5.29
CA VAL A 36 -9.89 0.79 -4.89
C VAL A 36 -10.54 2.18 -4.91
N ALA A 37 -11.42 2.42 -5.89
CA ALA A 37 -12.19 3.63 -6.06
C ALA A 37 -13.03 4.04 -4.83
N LYS A 38 -13.40 3.09 -3.96
CA LYS A 38 -14.07 3.36 -2.68
C LYS A 38 -13.22 4.24 -1.76
N TYR A 39 -11.91 4.04 -1.78
CA TYR A 39 -10.95 4.77 -0.93
C TYR A 39 -10.23 5.86 -1.71
N TRP A 40 -10.04 5.65 -3.01
CA TRP A 40 -9.32 6.54 -3.91
C TRP A 40 -10.16 6.81 -5.18
N PRO A 41 -11.15 7.72 -5.12
CA PRO A 41 -12.10 7.94 -6.22
C PRO A 41 -11.46 8.23 -7.58
N GLU A 42 -10.37 9.00 -7.59
CA GLU A 42 -9.63 9.36 -8.80
C GLU A 42 -9.05 8.13 -9.53
N PHE A 43 -8.81 7.03 -8.80
CA PHE A 43 -8.36 5.77 -9.39
C PHE A 43 -9.40 5.12 -10.31
N ALA A 44 -10.68 5.50 -10.24
CA ALA A 44 -11.73 4.91 -11.08
C ALA A 44 -11.59 5.21 -12.58
N ALA A 45 -10.72 6.16 -12.95
CA ALA A 45 -10.54 6.58 -14.33
C ALA A 45 -10.09 5.43 -15.25
N ILE A 46 -10.48 5.51 -16.53
CA ILE A 46 -9.98 4.66 -17.62
C ILE A 46 -10.01 3.15 -17.31
N GLY A 47 -11.20 2.62 -17.02
CA GLY A 47 -11.44 1.18 -16.88
C GLY A 47 -10.95 0.56 -15.58
N LYS A 48 -10.73 1.38 -14.54
CA LYS A 48 -10.21 0.94 -13.23
C LYS A 48 -11.25 0.99 -12.10
N ALA A 49 -12.49 1.37 -12.40
CA ALA A 49 -13.57 1.57 -11.42
C ALA A 49 -13.80 0.34 -10.52
N ASP A 50 -13.69 -0.87 -11.08
CA ASP A 50 -14.02 -2.13 -10.39
C ASP A 50 -12.78 -2.90 -9.90
N ILE A 51 -11.57 -2.34 -10.00
CA ILE A 51 -10.36 -3.02 -9.52
C ILE A 51 -10.44 -3.15 -8.00
N PRO A 52 -10.48 -4.36 -7.42
CA PRO A 52 -10.49 -4.55 -5.98
C PRO A 52 -9.11 -4.29 -5.37
N VAL A 53 -9.06 -3.89 -4.11
CA VAL A 53 -7.79 -3.58 -3.42
C VAL A 53 -6.83 -4.77 -3.43
N ARG A 54 -7.34 -6.00 -3.30
CA ARG A 54 -6.55 -7.24 -3.40
C ARG A 54 -5.74 -7.34 -4.69
N TRP A 55 -6.20 -6.75 -5.81
CA TRP A 55 -5.47 -6.76 -7.08
C TRP A 55 -4.29 -5.80 -7.14
N LEU A 56 -4.27 -4.76 -6.30
CA LEU A 56 -3.04 -3.98 -6.09
C LEU A 56 -1.99 -4.84 -5.37
N LEU A 57 -2.40 -5.50 -4.28
CA LEU A 57 -1.55 -6.35 -3.46
C LEU A 57 -0.99 -7.54 -4.27
N SER A 58 -1.82 -8.13 -5.15
CA SER A 58 -1.48 -9.31 -5.96
C SER A 58 -0.96 -8.99 -7.36
N HIS A 59 -0.59 -7.75 -7.67
CA HIS A 59 0.01 -7.38 -8.97
C HIS A 59 -0.87 -7.62 -10.21
N GLN A 60 -2.19 -7.52 -10.07
CA GLN A 60 -3.17 -7.78 -11.14
C GLN A 60 -3.80 -6.52 -11.75
N ALA A 61 -3.40 -5.33 -11.30
CA ALA A 61 -3.99 -4.05 -11.71
C ALA A 61 -3.50 -3.49 -13.07
N GLY A 62 -2.48 -4.09 -13.68
CA GLY A 62 -2.00 -3.66 -15.00
C GLY A 62 -1.14 -2.38 -15.02
N LEU A 63 -0.65 -1.90 -13.87
CA LEU A 63 0.06 -0.62 -13.74
C LEU A 63 1.55 -0.83 -13.42
N ILE A 64 2.21 -1.77 -14.08
CA ILE A 64 3.61 -2.17 -13.76
C ILE A 64 4.65 -1.12 -14.15
N ALA A 65 4.30 -0.21 -15.04
CA ALA A 65 5.13 0.88 -15.54
C ALA A 65 4.27 2.11 -15.78
N LEU A 66 4.90 3.29 -15.76
CA LEU A 66 4.23 4.53 -16.13
C LEU A 66 4.10 4.62 -17.66
N ASP A 67 2.98 5.16 -18.13
CA ASP A 67 2.78 5.48 -19.55
C ASP A 67 3.33 6.86 -19.93
N GLN A 68 3.67 7.69 -18.94
CA GLN A 68 4.33 8.99 -19.10
C GLN A 68 5.49 9.15 -18.11
N PRO A 69 6.57 9.87 -18.47
CA PRO A 69 7.66 10.15 -17.54
C PRO A 69 7.18 10.96 -16.33
N VAL A 70 7.55 10.52 -15.13
CA VAL A 70 7.44 11.31 -13.90
C VAL A 70 8.86 11.56 -13.38
N PRO A 71 9.34 12.82 -13.38
CA PRO A 71 10.66 13.17 -12.84
C PRO A 71 10.86 12.70 -11.41
N LEU A 72 12.11 12.40 -11.02
CA LEU A 72 12.40 11.86 -9.69
C LEU A 72 11.93 12.77 -8.56
N ASN A 73 12.10 14.09 -8.67
CA ASN A 73 11.63 15.06 -7.68
C ASN A 73 10.10 15.01 -7.51
N GLU A 74 9.36 14.82 -8.59
CA GLU A 74 7.90 14.67 -8.56
C GLU A 74 7.47 13.32 -7.98
N ALA A 75 8.19 12.24 -8.32
CA ALA A 75 7.96 10.92 -7.75
C ALA A 75 8.17 10.91 -6.22
N LEU A 76 9.20 11.62 -5.74
CA LEU A 76 9.51 11.77 -4.32
C LEU A 76 8.51 12.69 -3.58
N ALA A 77 7.82 13.60 -4.29
CA ALA A 77 6.74 14.43 -3.75
C ALA A 77 5.41 13.66 -3.54
N TRP A 78 5.37 12.37 -3.86
CA TRP A 78 4.23 11.46 -3.71
C TRP A 78 3.04 11.72 -4.65
N HIS A 79 2.38 12.87 -4.48
CA HIS A 79 1.11 13.18 -5.15
C HIS A 79 1.20 13.11 -6.69
N PRO A 80 2.24 13.64 -7.35
CA PRO A 80 2.36 13.54 -8.81
C PRO A 80 2.37 12.09 -9.32
N MET A 81 3.08 11.20 -8.64
CA MET A 81 3.13 9.77 -9.00
C MET A 81 1.79 9.08 -8.79
N ALA A 82 1.12 9.33 -7.66
CA ALA A 82 -0.21 8.79 -7.40
C ALA A 82 -1.21 9.27 -8.47
N ALA A 83 -1.23 10.57 -8.76
CA ALA A 83 -2.09 11.16 -9.79
C ALA A 83 -1.84 10.55 -11.17
N ALA A 84 -0.58 10.39 -11.58
CA ALA A 84 -0.22 9.74 -12.84
C ALA A 84 -0.76 8.31 -12.93
N LEU A 85 -0.57 7.50 -11.87
CA LEU A 85 -1.06 6.12 -11.82
C LEU A 85 -2.60 6.03 -11.80
N ALA A 86 -3.28 6.97 -11.15
CA ALA A 86 -4.74 7.06 -11.17
C ALA A 86 -5.29 7.44 -12.55
N ALA A 87 -4.61 8.33 -13.27
CA ALA A 87 -5.02 8.75 -14.61
C ALA A 87 -4.70 7.72 -15.69
N GLN A 88 -3.69 6.87 -15.50
CA GLN A 88 -3.19 5.94 -16.52
C GLN A 88 -4.14 4.78 -16.84
N ARG A 89 -4.15 4.34 -18.10
CA ARG A 89 -4.80 3.08 -18.53
C ARG A 89 -3.98 1.85 -18.09
N PRO A 90 -4.60 0.79 -17.55
CA PRO A 90 -3.93 -0.49 -17.36
C PRO A 90 -3.34 -1.04 -18.67
N LEU A 91 -2.14 -1.64 -18.61
CA LEU A 91 -1.46 -2.24 -19.77
C LEU A 91 -2.17 -3.51 -20.29
N TRP A 92 -3.02 -4.12 -19.47
CA TRP A 92 -3.90 -5.23 -19.82
C TRP A 92 -5.20 -5.10 -19.03
N THR A 93 -6.23 -5.86 -19.42
CA THR A 93 -7.50 -5.91 -18.69
C THR A 93 -7.26 -6.38 -17.26
N PRO A 94 -7.52 -5.56 -16.22
CA PRO A 94 -7.26 -5.94 -14.84
C PRO A 94 -7.86 -7.31 -14.49
N GLY A 95 -7.09 -8.12 -13.75
CA GLY A 95 -7.50 -9.48 -13.38
C GLY A 95 -7.29 -10.57 -14.43
N THR A 96 -7.07 -10.24 -15.72
CA THR A 96 -6.81 -11.25 -16.76
C THR A 96 -5.35 -11.67 -16.85
N ALA A 97 -4.44 -10.92 -16.22
CA ALA A 97 -3.02 -11.25 -16.16
C ALA A 97 -2.37 -10.71 -14.87
N HIS A 98 -1.16 -11.19 -14.61
CA HIS A 98 -0.29 -10.77 -13.53
C HIS A 98 1.01 -10.23 -14.09
N GLY A 99 1.49 -9.11 -13.55
CA GLY A 99 2.81 -8.58 -13.87
C GLY A 99 3.41 -7.88 -12.66
N TYR A 100 4.67 -8.17 -12.35
CA TYR A 100 5.31 -7.63 -11.15
C TYR A 100 5.43 -6.10 -11.20
N HIS A 101 4.74 -5.42 -10.30
CA HIS A 101 4.77 -3.96 -10.16
C HIS A 101 6.02 -3.57 -9.34
N GLY A 102 7.20 -3.70 -9.92
CA GLY A 102 8.47 -3.62 -9.17
C GLY A 102 8.62 -2.32 -8.38
N ARG A 103 8.25 -1.19 -8.99
CA ARG A 103 8.29 0.15 -8.40
C ARG A 103 6.90 0.68 -8.04
N THR A 104 5.96 0.68 -8.98
CA THR A 104 4.64 1.32 -8.86
C THR A 104 3.78 0.74 -7.72
N TRP A 105 3.99 -0.53 -7.34
CA TRP A 105 3.28 -1.18 -6.22
C TRP A 105 3.34 -0.38 -4.93
N GLY A 106 4.50 0.21 -4.63
CA GLY A 106 4.71 1.02 -3.44
C GLY A 106 3.73 2.18 -3.37
N TRP A 107 3.59 2.95 -4.44
CA TRP A 107 2.64 4.07 -4.51
C TRP A 107 1.19 3.59 -4.51
N LEU A 108 0.86 2.55 -5.28
CA LEU A 108 -0.52 2.05 -5.40
C LEU A 108 -1.11 1.59 -4.06
N VAL A 109 -0.40 0.70 -3.36
CA VAL A 109 -0.89 0.16 -2.08
C VAL A 109 -0.83 1.22 -0.98
N SER A 110 0.21 2.04 -0.97
CA SER A 110 0.39 3.05 0.07
C SER A 110 -0.56 4.23 -0.07
N GLU A 111 -1.01 4.58 -1.27
CA GLU A 111 -2.04 5.62 -1.44
C GLU A 111 -3.36 5.17 -0.81
N VAL A 112 -3.75 3.90 -1.00
CA VAL A 112 -4.91 3.32 -0.30
C VAL A 112 -4.72 3.35 1.22
N ILE A 113 -3.55 2.93 1.73
CA ILE A 113 -3.23 3.00 3.17
C ILE A 113 -3.35 4.44 3.69
N ARG A 114 -2.79 5.42 2.97
CA ARG A 114 -2.85 6.84 3.37
C ARG A 114 -4.27 7.36 3.46
N ARG A 115 -5.12 7.00 2.50
CA ARG A 115 -6.52 7.44 2.47
C ARG A 115 -7.38 6.77 3.53
N VAL A 116 -7.11 5.52 3.87
CA VAL A 116 -7.83 4.79 4.91
C VAL A 116 -7.38 5.18 6.32
N THR A 117 -6.08 5.38 6.54
CA THR A 117 -5.51 5.56 7.88
C THR A 117 -5.17 7.01 8.23
N GLY A 118 -5.07 7.90 7.22
CA GLY A 118 -4.54 9.26 7.40
C GLY A 118 -3.02 9.33 7.63
N GLN A 119 -2.31 8.20 7.60
CA GLN A 119 -0.88 8.12 7.88
C GLN A 119 -0.09 7.54 6.70
N THR A 120 1.21 7.83 6.65
CA THR A 120 2.12 7.14 5.73
C THR A 120 2.28 5.67 6.17
N PRO A 121 2.54 4.73 5.25
CA PRO A 121 2.73 3.32 5.59
C PRO A 121 3.90 3.12 6.56
N GLY A 122 4.98 3.90 6.42
CA GLY A 122 6.13 3.83 7.33
C GLY A 122 5.78 4.31 8.74
N ARG A 123 4.98 5.38 8.88
CA ARG A 123 4.53 5.84 10.20
C ARG A 123 3.59 4.83 10.84
N PHE A 124 2.63 4.31 10.08
CA PHE A 124 1.72 3.28 10.56
C PHE A 124 2.47 2.01 10.98
N PHE A 125 3.45 1.55 10.18
CA PHE A 125 4.29 0.41 10.53
C PHE A 125 5.05 0.65 11.84
N ALA A 126 5.63 1.84 12.02
CA ALA A 126 6.32 2.18 13.26
C ALA A 126 5.39 2.14 14.48
N ASP A 127 4.19 2.72 14.35
CA ASP A 127 3.24 2.87 15.46
C ASP A 127 2.53 1.55 15.83
N GLU A 128 2.17 0.73 14.84
CA GLU A 128 1.25 -0.40 15.02
C GLU A 128 1.92 -1.78 14.92
N ILE A 129 3.12 -1.88 14.35
CA ILE A 129 3.78 -3.17 14.04
C ILE A 129 5.17 -3.26 14.67
N ALA A 130 6.01 -2.24 14.51
CA ALA A 130 7.39 -2.26 14.98
C ALA A 130 7.53 -1.88 16.46
N ALA A 131 6.61 -1.05 16.98
CA ALA A 131 6.61 -0.71 18.39
C ALA A 131 6.40 -1.99 19.23
N PRO A 132 7.08 -2.10 20.40
CA PRO A 132 6.79 -3.17 21.34
C PRO A 132 5.30 -3.20 21.65
N PRO A 133 4.70 -4.39 21.85
CA PRO A 133 3.32 -4.48 22.30
C PRO A 133 3.17 -3.64 23.56
N ARG A 134 2.12 -2.81 23.65
CA ARG A 134 1.85 -2.06 24.88
C ARG A 134 1.55 -3.07 25.99
N THR A 135 2.55 -3.35 26.83
CA THR A 135 2.43 -4.17 28.02
C THR A 135 1.54 -3.43 29.02
N GLY A 136 0.25 -3.75 28.98
CA GLY A 136 -0.74 -3.18 29.91
C GLY A 136 -2.05 -3.96 30.03
N LEU A 137 -2.22 -5.08 29.31
CA LEU A 137 -3.44 -5.88 29.37
C LEU A 137 -3.28 -7.26 30.05
N LEU A 138 -2.07 -7.65 30.46
CA LEU A 138 -1.83 -8.95 31.11
C LEU A 138 -1.43 -8.88 32.59
N ASP A 139 -1.21 -7.68 33.16
CA ASP A 139 -0.87 -7.52 34.59
C ASP A 139 -2.10 -7.34 35.52
N ARG A 140 -3.34 -7.49 35.02
CA ARG A 140 -4.56 -7.40 35.84
C ARG A 140 -5.17 -8.75 36.25
N ALA A 141 -4.50 -9.87 35.97
CA ALA A 141 -4.98 -11.21 36.36
C ALA A 141 -4.14 -11.90 37.45
N ALA A 142 -3.20 -11.18 38.09
CA ALA A 142 -2.35 -11.72 39.16
C ALA A 142 -2.33 -10.85 40.43
N GLY A 143 -3.49 -10.28 40.79
CA GLY A 143 -3.64 -9.52 42.03
C GLY A 143 -5.10 -9.40 42.43
N GLY A 144 -5.57 -10.38 43.21
CA GLY A 144 -6.91 -10.47 43.78
C GLY A 144 -7.12 -11.82 44.44
#